data_AF-A0A6A3KHL9-F1
#
_entry.id   AF-A0A6A3KHL9-F1
#
_cell.length_a   1.000
_cell.length_b   1.000
_cell.length_c   1.000
_cell.angle_alpha   90.00
_cell.angle_beta   90.00
_cell.angle_gamma   90.00
#
_symmetry.space_group_name_H-M   'P 1'
#
loop_
_entity.id
_entity.type
_entity.pdbx_description
1 polymer ?
#
loop_
_entity_poly.entity_id
_entity_poly.type
_entity_poly.pdbx_seq_one_letter_code
_entity_poly.pdbx_strand_id
1 'polypeptide(L)'
;MPKDETLTGLGHRHDWEACVVWVDDIAASSPKIVALSASAHSGYNKYYPPSSSYFSGNSAKVDYSSSYVVINHALSATSTAGETQPLIMWDQLTDAARTALENTDFGDANVPFKDANFQTKHGNAYYA
;
A
#
# COMPACT_ATOMS: atom_id res chain seq x y z
N MET A 1 5.45 -0.18 -8.92
CA MET A 1 6.79 -0.36 -9.52
C MET A 1 6.72 -0.23 -11.05
N PRO A 2 7.84 -0.12 -11.80
CA PRO A 2 7.77 -0.02 -13.27
C PRO A 2 7.18 -1.25 -13.99
N LYS A 3 7.29 -2.44 -13.39
CA LYS A 3 6.69 -3.70 -13.85
C LYS A 3 6.41 -4.61 -12.65
N ASP A 4 5.46 -5.52 -12.79
CA ASP A 4 5.24 -6.69 -11.95
C ASP A 4 5.53 -7.94 -12.80
N GLU A 5 6.69 -8.55 -12.62
CA GLU A 5 7.11 -9.71 -13.41
C GLU A 5 8.05 -10.58 -12.58
N THR A 6 7.59 -11.78 -12.22
CA THR A 6 8.34 -12.72 -11.37
C THR A 6 8.92 -13.88 -12.18
N LEU A 7 8.32 -14.17 -13.33
CA LEU A 7 8.80 -15.11 -14.33
C LEU A 7 8.85 -14.39 -15.68
N THR A 8 9.94 -14.60 -16.43
CA THR A 8 10.15 -13.93 -17.72
C THR A 8 8.95 -14.13 -18.65
N GLY A 9 8.32 -13.02 -19.06
CA GLY A 9 7.16 -13.00 -19.94
C GLY A 9 5.82 -13.31 -19.27
N LEU A 10 5.78 -13.54 -17.96
CA LEU A 10 4.57 -13.82 -17.18
C LEU A 10 4.42 -12.74 -16.10
N GLY A 11 3.94 -11.58 -16.51
CA GLY A 11 3.73 -10.40 -15.68
C GLY A 11 3.10 -9.26 -16.47
N HIS A 12 3.06 -8.07 -15.90
CA HIS A 12 2.52 -6.87 -16.53
C HIS A 12 3.41 -5.64 -16.34
N ARG A 13 3.23 -4.68 -17.26
CA ARG A 13 3.82 -3.35 -17.14
C ARG A 13 3.06 -2.59 -16.04
N HIS A 14 3.81 -1.82 -15.26
CA HIS A 14 3.33 -1.07 -14.10
C HIS A 14 2.87 -1.97 -12.96
N ASP A 15 2.92 -1.37 -11.78
CA ASP A 15 2.45 -1.99 -10.56
C ASP A 15 2.16 -0.87 -9.53
N TRP A 16 1.11 -1.06 -8.75
CA TRP A 16 0.66 -0.11 -7.74
C TRP A 16 0.20 -0.86 -6.50
N GLU A 17 1.03 -0.79 -5.47
CA GLU A 17 0.75 -1.35 -4.16
C GLU A 17 0.57 -0.23 -3.12
N ALA A 18 -0.19 -0.49 -2.07
CA ALA A 18 -0.40 0.44 -0.97
C ALA A 18 -0.67 -0.28 0.36
N CYS A 19 -0.25 0.35 1.45
CA CYS A 19 -0.68 -0.03 2.79
C CYS A 19 -1.51 1.09 3.42
N VAL A 20 -2.37 0.72 4.37
CA VAL A 20 -3.17 1.62 5.21
C VAL A 20 -2.77 1.37 6.66
N VAL A 21 -2.21 2.39 7.30
CA VAL A 21 -1.95 2.39 8.74
C VAL A 21 -3.15 3.03 9.42
N TRP A 22 -3.82 2.26 10.26
CA TRP A 22 -4.98 2.73 11.01
C TRP A 22 -4.56 3.17 12.39
N VAL A 23 -4.97 4.37 12.78
CA VAL A 23 -4.69 4.95 14.09
C VAL A 23 -5.99 5.25 14.81
N ASP A 24 -5.98 5.19 16.14
CA ASP A 24 -7.14 5.47 16.97
C ASP A 24 -7.63 6.91 16.85
N ASP A 25 -6.74 7.87 17.11
CA ASP A 25 -7.01 9.30 17.05
C ASP A 25 -5.73 10.06 16.71
N ILE A 26 -5.71 10.67 15.52
CA ILE A 26 -4.58 11.50 15.06
C ILE A 26 -4.39 12.78 15.88
N ALA A 27 -5.42 13.23 16.62
CA ALA A 27 -5.37 14.41 17.47
C ALA A 27 -4.89 14.11 18.90
N ALA A 28 -4.75 12.83 19.27
CA ALA A 28 -4.24 12.43 20.56
C ALA A 28 -2.77 12.86 20.74
N SER A 29 -2.34 13.08 21.99
CA SER A 29 -0.94 13.40 22.31
C SER A 29 0.02 12.24 21.98
N SER A 30 -0.50 11.02 21.90
CA SER A 30 0.23 9.83 21.49
C SER A 30 -0.71 8.90 20.72
N PRO A 31 -0.93 9.16 19.41
CA PRO A 31 -1.75 8.30 18.56
C PRO A 31 -1.23 6.87 18.56
N LYS A 32 -2.13 5.88 18.59
CA LYS A 32 -1.79 4.47 18.60
C LYS A 32 -2.19 3.84 17.28
N ILE A 33 -1.27 3.07 16.72
CA ILE A 33 -1.59 2.22 15.56
C ILE A 33 -2.49 1.08 16.06
N VAL A 34 -3.69 1.00 15.51
CA VAL A 34 -4.69 -0.02 15.84
C VAL A 34 -4.71 -1.16 14.84
N ALA A 35 -4.38 -0.90 13.56
CA ALA A 35 -4.33 -1.91 12.52
C ALA A 35 -3.35 -1.55 11.40
N LEU A 36 -2.96 -2.55 10.63
CA LEU A 36 -2.24 -2.40 9.37
C LEU A 36 -2.98 -3.20 8.29
N SER A 37 -3.20 -2.61 7.13
CA SER A 37 -3.72 -3.31 5.95
C SER A 37 -2.72 -3.17 4.80
N ALA A 38 -2.31 -4.26 4.18
CA ALA A 38 -1.34 -4.27 3.08
C ALA A 38 -1.98 -4.86 1.82
N SER A 39 -1.89 -4.20 0.68
CA SER A 39 -2.51 -4.67 -0.56
C SER A 39 -1.94 -6.02 -0.98
N ALA A 40 -2.82 -6.91 -1.43
CA ALA A 40 -2.45 -8.18 -2.02
C ALA A 40 -3.41 -8.47 -3.17
N HIS A 41 -2.94 -8.19 -4.38
CA HIS A 41 -3.75 -8.26 -5.60
C HIS A 41 -5.02 -7.42 -5.47
N SER A 42 -6.21 -8.01 -5.68
CA SER A 42 -7.50 -7.32 -5.58
C SER A 42 -7.95 -7.02 -4.14
N GLY A 43 -7.22 -7.49 -3.12
CA GLY A 43 -7.62 -7.40 -1.72
C GLY A 43 -6.57 -6.75 -0.80
N TYR A 44 -6.76 -6.95 0.50
CA TYR A 44 -5.85 -6.50 1.54
C TYR A 44 -5.64 -7.60 2.57
N ASN A 45 -4.38 -7.87 2.91
CA ASN A 45 -4.00 -8.54 4.14
C ASN A 45 -4.25 -7.58 5.31
N LYS A 46 -5.09 -7.96 6.27
CA LYS A 46 -5.50 -7.12 7.40
C LYS A 46 -4.94 -7.67 8.71
N TYR A 47 -4.26 -6.82 9.46
CA TYR A 47 -3.60 -7.16 10.72
C TYR A 47 -4.23 -6.35 11.86
N TYR A 48 -5.15 -6.97 12.60
CA TYR A 48 -5.87 -6.34 13.71
C TYR A 48 -6.10 -7.34 14.87
N PRO A 49 -5.57 -7.07 16.09
CA PRO A 49 -4.52 -6.10 16.36
C PRO A 49 -3.21 -6.54 15.65
N PRO A 50 -2.37 -5.61 15.18
CA PRO A 50 -1.15 -5.97 14.48
C PRO A 50 -0.06 -6.39 15.47
N SER A 51 0.81 -7.31 15.06
CA SER A 51 1.99 -7.68 15.85
C SER A 51 2.91 -6.47 16.02
N SER A 52 3.42 -6.23 17.22
CA SER A 52 4.45 -5.20 17.46
C SER A 52 5.72 -5.45 16.65
N SER A 53 5.99 -6.71 16.28
CA SER A 53 7.12 -7.05 15.40
C SER A 53 6.99 -6.47 14.00
N TYR A 54 5.82 -6.02 13.56
CA TYR A 54 5.61 -5.36 12.28
C TYR A 54 5.94 -3.86 12.29
N PHE A 55 6.43 -3.33 13.41
CA PHE A 55 6.75 -1.90 13.53
C PHE A 55 8.17 -1.67 14.02
N SER A 56 8.73 -0.52 13.65
CA SER A 56 9.90 0.09 14.28
C SER A 56 9.47 1.46 14.79
N GLY A 57 9.18 1.56 16.09
CA GLY A 57 8.45 2.72 16.63
C GLY A 57 7.07 2.85 15.96
N ASN A 58 6.82 3.98 15.31
CA ASN A 58 5.57 4.26 14.58
C ASN A 58 5.65 3.93 13.08
N SER A 59 6.75 3.33 12.62
CA SER A 59 6.93 2.97 11.21
C SER A 59 6.53 1.52 10.97
N ALA A 60 5.48 1.31 10.18
CA ALA A 60 5.11 -0.02 9.69
C ALA A 60 6.22 -0.60 8.80
N LYS A 61 6.48 -1.90 8.96
CA LYS A 61 7.40 -2.67 8.13
C LYS A 61 6.59 -3.53 7.17
N VAL A 62 6.72 -3.23 5.89
CA VAL A 62 6.04 -3.94 4.80
C VAL A 62 7.07 -4.59 3.88
N ASP A 63 6.77 -5.81 3.45
CA ASP A 63 7.53 -6.56 2.47
C ASP A 63 6.81 -6.51 1.12
N TYR A 64 7.55 -6.22 0.05
CA TYR A 64 7.09 -6.31 -1.33
C TYR A 64 7.71 -7.56 -1.93
N SER A 65 6.91 -8.61 -2.09
CA SER A 65 7.40 -9.91 -2.50
C SER A 65 6.40 -10.66 -3.34
N SER A 66 6.86 -11.78 -3.90
CA SER A 66 6.08 -12.71 -4.69
C SER A 66 6.47 -14.14 -4.30
N SER A 67 5.74 -15.14 -4.80
CA SER A 67 6.08 -16.54 -4.58
C SER A 67 5.93 -17.35 -5.86
N TYR A 68 6.54 -18.53 -5.93
CA TYR A 68 6.42 -19.38 -7.13
C TYR A 68 4.98 -19.81 -7.43
N VAL A 69 4.10 -19.78 -6.42
CA VAL A 69 2.66 -20.11 -6.56
C VAL A 69 1.82 -18.87 -6.91
N VAL A 70 2.32 -17.67 -6.59
CA VAL A 70 1.65 -16.38 -6.77
C VAL A 70 2.54 -15.49 -7.63
N ILE A 71 2.24 -15.47 -8.92
CA ILE A 71 3.10 -14.90 -9.98
C ILE A 71 3.20 -13.37 -9.90
N ASN A 72 2.26 -12.70 -9.24
CA ASN A 72 2.28 -11.24 -9.09
C ASN A 72 2.81 -10.84 -7.73
N HIS A 73 3.38 -9.64 -7.62
CA HIS A 73 3.80 -9.11 -6.33
C HIS A 73 2.60 -8.73 -5.47
N ALA A 74 2.85 -8.64 -4.16
CA ALA A 74 1.91 -8.17 -3.16
C ALA A 74 2.69 -7.56 -1.98
N LEU A 75 1.98 -6.82 -1.14
CA LEU A 75 2.47 -6.40 0.17
C LEU A 75 2.03 -7.34 1.29
N SER A 76 2.93 -7.51 2.26
CA SER A 76 2.63 -8.14 3.53
C SER A 76 3.32 -7.42 4.68
N ALA A 77 2.79 -7.56 5.90
CA ALA A 77 3.50 -7.10 7.09
C ALA A 77 4.69 -8.02 7.38
N THR A 78 5.83 -7.44 7.79
CA THR A 78 7.06 -8.20 8.00
C THR A 78 7.78 -7.81 9.28
N SER A 79 8.53 -8.74 9.87
CA SER A 79 9.45 -8.44 10.96
C SER A 79 10.80 -7.88 10.48
N THR A 80 11.12 -8.03 9.20
CA THR A 80 12.38 -7.60 8.61
C THR A 80 12.42 -6.08 8.45
N ALA A 81 13.55 -5.46 8.80
CA ALA A 81 13.74 -4.03 8.58
C ALA A 81 13.84 -3.75 7.07
N GLY A 82 13.15 -2.71 6.62
CA GLY A 82 13.21 -2.22 5.24
C GLY A 82 13.88 -0.85 5.14
N GLU A 83 13.66 -0.20 4.01
CA GLU A 83 14.13 1.16 3.72
C GLU A 83 12.97 2.16 3.76
N THR A 84 13.29 3.45 3.73
CA THR A 84 12.30 4.54 3.61
C THR A 84 12.50 5.30 2.31
N GLN A 85 11.43 5.91 1.81
CA GLN A 85 11.44 6.69 0.58
C GLN A 85 11.01 8.14 0.87
N PRO A 86 11.46 9.13 0.07
CA PRO A 86 10.94 10.49 0.18
C PRO A 86 9.42 10.52 -0.02
N LEU A 87 8.68 11.01 0.97
CA LEU A 87 7.23 11.10 0.94
C LEU A 87 6.76 12.37 0.24
N ILE A 88 5.77 12.22 -0.64
CA ILE A 88 4.96 13.31 -1.19
C ILE A 88 3.48 12.96 -0.98
N MET A 89 2.75 13.84 -0.30
CA MET A 89 1.33 13.63 -0.01
C MET A 89 0.46 14.08 -1.20
N TRP A 90 -0.74 13.52 -1.33
CA TRP A 90 -1.66 13.83 -2.44
C TRP A 90 -1.97 15.33 -2.55
N ASP A 91 -2.16 16.00 -1.42
CA ASP A 91 -2.42 17.43 -1.31
C ASP A 91 -1.18 18.30 -1.59
N GLN A 92 0.02 17.75 -1.41
CA GLN A 92 1.29 18.41 -1.75
C GLN A 92 1.64 18.34 -3.25
N LEU A 93 1.01 17.45 -4.02
CA LEU A 93 1.20 17.36 -5.46
C LEU A 93 0.69 18.63 -6.18
N THR A 94 1.23 18.89 -7.37
CA THR A 94 0.64 19.90 -8.28
C THR A 94 -0.67 19.38 -8.86
N ASP A 95 -1.52 20.29 -9.31
CA ASP A 95 -2.77 19.91 -10.02
C ASP A 95 -2.49 19.05 -11.25
N ALA A 96 -1.40 19.34 -11.98
CA ALA A 96 -0.97 18.55 -13.13
C ALA A 96 -0.63 17.10 -12.74
N ALA A 97 0.07 16.90 -11.62
CA ALA A 97 0.41 15.57 -11.14
C ALA A 97 -0.83 14.79 -10.66
N ARG A 98 -1.72 15.44 -9.89
CA ARG A 98 -3.00 14.82 -9.51
C ARG A 98 -3.84 14.44 -10.72
N THR A 99 -3.96 15.35 -11.70
CA THR A 99 -4.70 15.10 -12.95
C THR A 99 -4.11 13.93 -13.74
N ALA A 100 -2.78 13.82 -13.81
CA ALA A 100 -2.12 12.71 -14.49
C ALA A 100 -2.40 11.38 -13.77
N LEU A 101 -2.26 11.33 -12.44
CA LEU A 101 -2.53 10.14 -11.64
C LEU A 101 -4.01 9.73 -11.67
N GLU A 102 -4.92 10.69 -11.79
CA GLU A 102 -6.35 10.43 -11.89
C GLU A 102 -6.72 9.74 -13.21
N ASN A 103 -6.15 10.23 -14.32
CA ASN A 103 -6.62 9.91 -15.67
C ASN A 103 -5.74 8.94 -16.47
N THR A 104 -4.51 8.68 -16.02
CA THR A 104 -3.58 7.82 -16.76
C THR A 104 -3.98 6.35 -16.62
N ASP A 105 -4.00 5.65 -17.75
CA ASP A 105 -4.15 4.20 -17.81
C ASP A 105 -2.80 3.52 -17.53
N PHE A 106 -2.73 2.80 -16.41
CA PHE A 106 -1.56 2.02 -16.00
C PHE A 106 -1.73 0.52 -16.34
N GLY A 107 -2.63 0.19 -17.27
CA GLY A 107 -2.93 -1.18 -17.67
C GLY A 107 -3.56 -1.98 -16.53
N ASP A 108 -2.89 -3.07 -16.13
CA ASP A 108 -3.38 -3.94 -15.05
C ASP A 108 -3.22 -3.32 -13.65
N ALA A 109 -2.38 -2.28 -13.52
CA ALA A 109 -2.15 -1.59 -12.26
C ALA A 109 -3.06 -0.37 -12.07
N ASN A 110 -3.43 -0.06 -10.82
CA ASN A 110 -4.37 1.01 -10.50
C ASN A 110 -3.86 1.88 -9.35
N VAL A 111 -3.80 3.20 -9.56
CA VAL A 111 -3.43 4.16 -8.50
C VAL A 111 -4.43 4.03 -7.34
N PRO A 112 -4.00 3.65 -6.11
CA PRO A 112 -4.94 3.29 -5.05
C PRO A 112 -5.46 4.50 -4.27
N PHE A 113 -4.76 5.64 -4.35
CA PHE A 113 -5.05 6.85 -3.59
C PHE A 113 -5.59 8.01 -4.43
N LYS A 114 -5.88 7.79 -5.71
CA LYS A 114 -6.53 8.78 -6.57
C LYS A 114 -7.99 8.99 -6.13
N ASP A 115 -8.60 10.11 -6.51
CA ASP A 115 -9.92 10.50 -5.99
C ASP A 115 -11.00 9.47 -6.35
N ALA A 116 -10.99 8.93 -7.58
CA ALA A 116 -11.95 7.90 -8.00
C ALA A 116 -11.81 6.56 -7.23
N ASN A 117 -10.65 6.27 -6.64
CA ASN A 117 -10.36 4.98 -6.03
C ASN A 117 -10.27 5.02 -4.50
N PHE A 118 -9.91 6.17 -3.91
CA PHE A 118 -9.47 6.27 -2.52
C PHE A 118 -10.52 5.71 -1.54
N GLN A 119 -11.78 6.14 -1.65
CA GLN A 119 -12.84 5.70 -0.73
C GLN A 119 -13.13 4.20 -0.85
N THR A 120 -13.17 3.66 -2.06
CA THR A 120 -13.35 2.22 -2.31
C THR A 120 -12.18 1.41 -1.74
N LYS A 121 -10.94 1.85 -1.99
CA LYS A 121 -9.73 1.19 -1.48
C LYS A 121 -9.66 1.26 0.05
N HIS A 122 -9.99 2.40 0.64
CA HIS A 122 -10.09 2.59 2.08
C HIS A 122 -11.14 1.65 2.71
N GLY A 123 -12.33 1.54 2.11
CA GLY A 123 -13.37 0.60 2.53
C GLY A 123 -12.93 -0.86 2.43
N ASN A 124 -12.28 -1.25 1.33
CA ASN A 124 -11.75 -2.62 1.16
C ASN A 124 -10.64 -2.95 2.18
N ALA A 125 -9.82 -1.96 2.53
CA ALA A 125 -8.74 -2.08 3.50
C ALA A 125 -9.24 -2.07 4.95
N TYR A 126 -10.47 -1.67 5.21
CA TYR A 126 -11.02 -1.54 6.56
C TYR A 126 -10.95 -2.87 7.34
N TYR A 127 -10.50 -2.78 8.59
CA TYR A 127 -9.94 -3.92 9.34
C TYR A 127 -10.95 -4.64 10.25
N ALA A 128 -12.11 -4.04 10.56
CA ALA A 128 -13.14 -4.66 11.41
C ALA A 128 -14.53 -4.01 11.25
#